data_AF-A0A090NHE0-F1
#
_entry.id   AF-A0A090NHE0-F1
#
_cell.length_a   1.000
_cell.length_b   1.000
_cell.length_c   1.000
_cell.angle_alpha   90.00
_cell.angle_beta   90.00
_cell.angle_gamma   90.00
#
_symmetry.space_group_name_H-M   'P 1'
#
loop_
_entity.id
_entity.type
_entity.pdbx_description
1 polymer ?
#
loop_
_entity_poly.entity_id
_entity_poly.type
_entity_poly.pdbx_seq_one_letter_code
_entity_poly.pdbx_strand_id
1 'polypeptide(L)'
;MYHDVSYLLSRLINGPLSLRQIYFASSNGPVPDLAYQVDFPRLEIVLEGEFVDTGAGATLVPGDVLYVPAGGWNFPQWQAPATTFSVLFGKQQLGFSVVQWDGKQYQNLAKQHVARRGPRIGSFLLQTLNEMQMQPQEQQTAKLIVASLLSHCRDLLGSQIQTASRSQALFG
;
A
#
# COMPACT_ATOMS: atom_id res chain seq x y z
N MET A 1 -6.42 -14.43 -9.42
CA MET A 1 -7.31 -13.25 -9.62
C MET A 1 -6.62 -11.92 -9.26
N TYR A 2 -5.40 -11.91 -8.68
CA TYR A 2 -4.70 -10.69 -8.22
C TYR A 2 -3.81 -9.97 -9.23
N HIS A 3 -3.85 -10.36 -10.51
CA HIS A 3 -2.95 -9.79 -11.52
C HIS A 3 -3.39 -8.38 -12.00
N ASP A 4 -4.64 -7.99 -11.72
CA ASP A 4 -5.18 -6.67 -12.08
C ASP A 4 -5.31 -5.78 -10.83
N VAL A 5 -4.42 -4.79 -10.74
CA VAL A 5 -4.35 -3.82 -9.64
C VAL A 5 -5.59 -2.94 -9.57
N SER A 6 -6.18 -2.56 -10.70
CA SER A 6 -7.38 -1.71 -10.75
C SER A 6 -8.60 -2.47 -10.20
N TYR A 7 -8.73 -3.74 -10.59
CA TYR A 7 -9.74 -4.64 -10.04
C TYR A 7 -9.55 -4.84 -8.53
N LEU A 8 -8.31 -5.05 -8.08
CA LEU A 8 -7.98 -5.23 -6.68
C LEU A 8 -8.33 -4.00 -5.83
N LEU A 9 -7.96 -2.79 -6.27
CA LEU A 9 -8.33 -1.55 -5.60
C LEU A 9 -9.85 -1.42 -5.51
N SER A 10 -10.57 -1.73 -6.60
CA SER A 10 -12.04 -1.70 -6.60
C SER A 10 -12.65 -2.65 -5.57
N ARG A 11 -12.05 -3.84 -5.39
CA ARG A 11 -12.45 -4.84 -4.39
C ARG A 11 -12.16 -4.40 -2.96
N LEU A 12 -11.06 -3.71 -2.71
CA LEU A 12 -10.72 -3.19 -1.38
C LEU A 12 -11.60 -2.00 -0.97
N ILE A 13 -12.08 -1.22 -1.95
CA ILE A 13 -12.93 -0.04 -1.69
C ILE A 13 -14.41 -0.45 -1.58
N ASN A 14 -14.91 -1.28 -2.50
CA ASN A 14 -16.35 -1.56 -2.66
C ASN A 14 -16.71 -3.05 -2.50
N GLY A 15 -15.71 -3.92 -2.36
CA GLY A 15 -15.92 -5.37 -2.37
C GLY A 15 -16.16 -5.96 -0.98
N PRO A 16 -16.31 -7.29 -0.91
CA PRO A 16 -16.61 -7.99 0.33
C PRO A 16 -15.43 -8.02 1.32
N LEU A 17 -14.20 -7.82 0.83
CA LEU A 17 -13.02 -7.68 1.70
C LEU A 17 -12.97 -6.24 2.20
N SER A 18 -13.57 -5.98 3.36
CA SER A 18 -13.52 -4.67 4.00
C SER A 18 -12.17 -4.45 4.70
N LEU A 19 -11.70 -3.20 4.69
CA LEU A 19 -10.57 -2.80 5.52
C LEU A 19 -10.89 -3.03 6.99
N ARG A 20 -9.98 -3.71 7.69
CA ARG A 20 -10.11 -4.09 9.10
C ARG A 20 -9.30 -3.13 9.98
N GLN A 21 -8.23 -3.60 10.60
CA GLN A 21 -7.40 -2.77 11.47
C GLN A 21 -6.30 -2.07 10.66
N ILE A 22 -6.06 -0.81 11.00
CA ILE A 22 -4.94 -0.02 10.49
C ILE A 22 -3.85 -0.02 11.55
N TYR A 23 -2.78 -0.76 11.28
CA TYR A 23 -1.57 -0.80 12.06
C TYR A 23 -0.59 0.26 11.56
N PHE A 24 0.25 0.74 12.47
CA PHE A 24 1.32 1.69 12.17
C PHE A 24 2.65 1.04 12.54
N ALA A 25 3.55 0.92 11.57
CA ALA A 25 4.84 0.30 11.80
C ALA A 25 5.71 1.19 12.69
N SER A 26 6.43 0.58 13.64
CA SER A 26 7.36 1.29 14.50
C SER A 26 8.48 1.94 13.69
N SER A 27 8.73 3.21 13.95
CA SER A 27 9.93 3.94 13.53
C SER A 27 10.96 4.05 14.67
N ASN A 28 10.65 3.49 15.84
CA ASN A 28 11.47 3.61 17.03
C ASN A 28 12.31 2.33 17.23
N GLY A 29 13.64 2.51 17.26
CA GLY A 29 14.61 1.44 17.53
C GLY A 29 15.52 1.13 16.34
N PRO A 30 16.58 0.34 16.56
CA PRO A 30 17.47 -0.09 15.49
C PRO A 30 16.69 -0.92 14.47
N VAL A 31 16.95 -0.66 13.19
CA VAL A 31 16.37 -1.42 12.08
C VAL A 31 16.98 -2.82 12.09
N PRO A 32 16.19 -3.90 12.22
CA PRO A 32 16.73 -5.25 12.16
C PRO A 32 17.36 -5.55 10.80
N ASP A 33 18.36 -6.43 10.76
CA ASP A 33 18.89 -6.95 9.51
C ASP A 33 17.76 -7.61 8.70
N LEU A 34 17.74 -7.36 7.39
CA LEU A 34 16.71 -7.83 6.45
C LEU A 34 15.31 -7.22 6.62
N ALA A 35 15.11 -6.29 7.56
CA ALA A 35 13.86 -5.52 7.63
C ALA A 35 13.70 -4.65 6.38
N TYR A 36 12.45 -4.45 5.95
CA TYR A 36 12.20 -3.69 4.74
C TYR A 36 12.03 -2.20 5.06
N GLN A 37 13.03 -1.38 4.76
CA GLN A 37 13.05 0.07 5.00
C GLN A 37 13.27 0.84 3.69
N VAL A 38 12.48 1.88 3.45
CA VAL A 38 12.64 2.79 2.30
C VAL A 38 12.26 4.22 2.66
N ASP A 39 12.73 5.20 1.89
CA ASP A 39 12.50 6.63 2.15
C ASP A 39 11.11 7.15 1.72
N PHE A 40 10.15 6.25 1.46
CA PHE A 40 8.82 6.60 0.99
C PHE A 40 7.75 5.87 1.82
N PRO A 41 6.61 6.51 2.10
CA PRO A 41 5.52 5.86 2.82
C PRO A 41 4.98 4.67 2.04
N ARG A 42 4.49 3.66 2.76
CA ARG A 42 3.87 2.47 2.21
C ARG A 42 2.56 2.12 2.90
N LEU A 43 1.67 1.49 2.14
CA LEU A 43 0.60 0.66 2.69
C LEU A 43 0.89 -0.79 2.31
N GLU A 44 0.85 -1.69 3.27
CA GLU A 44 0.84 -3.14 3.05
C GLU A 44 -0.52 -3.67 3.49
N ILE A 45 -1.23 -4.38 2.60
CA ILE A 45 -2.59 -4.86 2.84
C ILE A 45 -2.58 -6.37 2.70
N VAL A 46 -3.07 -7.09 3.71
CA VAL A 46 -3.16 -8.55 3.66
C VAL A 46 -4.36 -8.94 2.82
N LEU A 47 -4.13 -9.75 1.78
CA LEU A 47 -5.19 -10.25 0.90
C LEU A 47 -5.62 -11.66 1.29
N GLU A 48 -4.65 -12.52 1.63
CA GLU A 48 -4.86 -13.92 2.00
C GLU A 48 -3.77 -14.36 2.99
N GLY A 49 -4.09 -15.36 3.82
CA GLY A 49 -3.20 -15.87 4.86
C GLY A 49 -3.02 -14.88 6.02
N GLU A 50 -2.02 -15.13 6.85
CA GLU A 50 -1.68 -14.30 8.00
C GLU A 50 -0.18 -14.33 8.26
N PHE A 51 0.33 -13.30 8.91
CA PHE A 51 1.72 -13.25 9.37
C PHE A 51 1.85 -12.33 10.58
N VAL A 52 2.90 -12.55 11.37
CA VAL A 52 3.28 -11.62 12.46
C VAL A 52 4.22 -10.58 11.87
N ASP A 53 3.93 -9.29 12.04
CA ASP A 53 4.90 -8.24 11.72
C ASP A 53 5.52 -7.72 13.02
N THR A 54 6.84 -7.89 13.17
CA THR A 54 7.53 -7.46 14.39
C THR A 54 7.68 -5.94 14.49
N GLY A 55 7.63 -5.23 13.36
CA GLY A 55 7.60 -3.77 13.32
C GLY A 55 6.25 -3.22 13.77
N ALA A 56 5.16 -3.93 13.49
CA ALA A 56 3.82 -3.58 13.99
C ALA A 56 3.52 -4.15 15.40
N GLY A 57 4.25 -5.19 15.83
CA GLY A 57 3.98 -5.92 17.06
C GLY A 57 2.65 -6.67 17.04
N ALA A 58 2.18 -7.10 15.86
CA ALA A 58 0.85 -7.68 15.68
C ALA A 58 0.83 -8.81 14.64
N THR A 59 -0.17 -9.69 14.75
CA THR A 59 -0.55 -10.62 13.69
C THR A 59 -1.53 -9.91 12.75
N LEU A 60 -1.19 -9.85 11.47
CA LEU A 60 -2.03 -9.25 10.43
C LEU A 60 -2.76 -10.36 9.66
N VAL A 61 -4.07 -10.17 9.48
CA VAL A 61 -4.98 -11.10 8.78
C VAL A 61 -5.65 -10.40 7.59
N PRO A 62 -6.36 -11.12 6.70
CA PRO A 62 -6.90 -10.53 5.48
C PRO A 62 -7.80 -9.31 5.75
N GLY A 63 -7.51 -8.21 5.07
CA GLY A 63 -8.18 -6.91 5.23
C GLY A 63 -7.48 -5.96 6.21
N ASP A 64 -6.53 -6.43 7.02
CA ASP A 64 -5.69 -5.55 7.82
C ASP A 64 -4.70 -4.79 6.93
N VAL A 65 -4.35 -3.59 7.38
CA VAL A 65 -3.47 -2.66 6.67
C VAL A 65 -2.35 -2.24 7.60
N LEU A 66 -1.11 -2.30 7.14
CA LEU A 66 0.04 -1.69 7.78
C LEU A 66 0.45 -0.43 7.03
N TYR A 67 0.38 0.72 7.70
CA TYR A 67 1.04 1.93 7.24
C TYR A 67 2.48 1.95 7.75
N VAL A 68 3.43 2.08 6.82
CA VAL A 68 4.84 2.28 7.12
C VAL A 68 5.21 3.71 6.72
N PRO A 69 5.59 4.60 7.65
CA PRO A 69 6.01 5.95 7.31
C PRO A 69 7.32 5.93 6.51
N ALA A 70 7.65 7.05 5.85
CA ALA A 70 8.95 7.21 5.20
C ALA A 70 10.09 7.01 6.21
N GLY A 71 11.07 6.17 5.89
CA GLY A 71 12.15 5.79 6.81
C GLY A 71 11.72 4.81 7.91
N GLY A 72 10.44 4.47 8.01
CA GLY A 72 9.96 3.36 8.83
C GLY A 72 10.29 2.01 8.20
N TRP A 73 10.22 0.97 9.02
CA TRP A 73 10.51 -0.40 8.60
C TRP A 73 9.39 -1.33 9.05
N ASN A 74 9.22 -2.43 8.32
CA ASN A 74 8.40 -3.54 8.76
C ASN A 74 9.13 -4.85 8.51
N PHE A 75 8.79 -5.89 9.27
CA PHE A 75 9.51 -7.16 9.21
C PHE A 75 8.56 -8.35 9.40
N PRO A 76 7.97 -8.85 8.30
CA PRO A 76 6.99 -9.91 8.36
C PRO A 76 7.66 -11.27 8.65
N GLN A 77 7.10 -11.99 9.61
CA GLN A 77 7.48 -13.34 10.00
C GLN A 77 6.46 -14.32 9.42
N TRP A 78 6.83 -14.94 8.30
CA TRP A 78 5.96 -15.85 7.58
C TRP A 78 6.00 -17.24 8.20
N GLN A 79 4.85 -17.67 8.74
CA GLN A 79 4.69 -19.03 9.27
C GLN A 79 3.91 -19.93 8.30
N ALA A 80 3.11 -19.31 7.44
CA ALA A 80 2.31 -19.97 6.41
C ALA A 80 2.33 -19.12 5.12
N PRO A 81 1.87 -19.67 3.98
CA PRO A 81 1.71 -18.89 2.77
C PRO A 81 0.75 -17.71 2.97
N ALA A 82 1.11 -16.56 2.41
CA ALA A 82 0.32 -15.33 2.52
C ALA A 82 0.50 -14.47 1.27
N THR A 83 -0.53 -13.70 0.95
CA THR A 83 -0.53 -12.78 -0.20
C THR A 83 -0.77 -11.37 0.29
N THR A 84 0.11 -10.43 -0.07
CA THR A 84 0.00 -9.02 0.29
C THR A 84 -0.08 -8.13 -0.94
N PHE A 85 -0.76 -7.00 -0.78
CA PHE A 85 -0.78 -5.91 -1.74
C PHE A 85 -0.12 -4.68 -1.14
N SER A 86 0.85 -4.14 -1.85
CA SER A 86 1.63 -2.98 -1.42
C SER A 86 1.34 -1.78 -2.31
N VAL A 87 1.22 -0.61 -1.69
CA VAL A 87 1.23 0.70 -2.36
C VAL A 87 2.41 1.51 -1.84
N LEU A 88 3.36 1.83 -2.71
CA LEU A 88 4.52 2.68 -2.42
C LEU A 88 4.28 4.10 -2.93
N PHE A 89 4.33 5.09 -2.04
CA PHE A 89 4.03 6.48 -2.35
C PHE A 89 5.28 7.29 -2.67
N GLY A 90 5.92 7.00 -3.80
CA GLY A 90 7.11 7.72 -4.28
C GLY A 90 6.84 9.20 -4.60
N LYS A 91 7.90 10.01 -4.74
CA LYS A 91 7.80 11.46 -5.02
C LYS A 91 7.04 11.78 -6.31
N GLN A 92 7.30 11.02 -7.39
CA GLN A 92 6.77 11.28 -8.72
C GLN A 92 5.84 10.17 -9.24
N GLN A 93 5.82 9.02 -8.57
CA GLN A 93 5.06 7.83 -8.99
C GLN A 93 4.52 7.07 -7.79
N LEU A 94 3.39 6.40 -7.99
CA LEU A 94 2.91 5.34 -7.11
C LEU A 94 3.41 4.01 -7.66
N GLY A 95 3.95 3.17 -6.79
CA GLY A 95 4.25 1.77 -7.09
C GLY A 95 3.18 0.87 -6.49
N PHE A 96 2.78 -0.15 -7.22
CA PHE A 96 1.85 -1.18 -6.78
C PHE A 96 2.51 -2.54 -6.96
N SER A 97 2.39 -3.41 -5.96
CA SER A 97 2.85 -4.79 -6.08
C SER A 97 1.90 -5.74 -5.37
N VAL A 98 1.68 -6.91 -5.95
CA VAL A 98 1.10 -8.06 -5.26
C VAL A 98 2.19 -9.09 -5.14
N VAL A 99 2.49 -9.47 -3.90
CA VAL A 99 3.51 -10.47 -3.58
C VAL A 99 2.87 -11.61 -2.82
N GLN A 100 3.21 -12.83 -3.20
CA GLN A 100 2.87 -14.02 -2.45
C GLN A 100 4.15 -14.61 -1.85
N TRP A 101 4.12 -14.91 -0.56
CA TRP A 101 5.05 -15.86 0.04
C TRP A 101 4.42 -17.25 -0.03
N ASP A 102 5.09 -18.20 -0.70
CA ASP A 102 4.56 -19.56 -0.90
C ASP A 102 4.99 -20.56 0.19
N GLY A 103 5.65 -20.08 1.25
CA GLY A 103 6.29 -20.92 2.27
C GLY A 103 7.79 -21.17 2.01
N LYS A 104 8.29 -20.83 0.82
CA LYS A 104 9.70 -21.02 0.43
C LYS A 104 10.34 -19.76 -0.15
N GLN A 105 9.60 -19.02 -0.97
CA GLN A 105 10.09 -17.84 -1.68
C GLN A 105 8.98 -16.82 -1.93
N TYR A 106 9.41 -15.60 -2.23
CA TYR A 106 8.51 -14.55 -2.70
C TYR A 106 8.27 -14.68 -4.20
N GLN A 107 6.99 -14.63 -4.59
CA GLN A 107 6.54 -14.57 -5.97
C GLN A 107 5.85 -13.24 -6.23
N ASN A 108 6.33 -12.48 -7.22
CA ASN A 108 5.68 -11.25 -7.66
C ASN A 108 4.53 -11.62 -8.60
N LEU A 109 3.29 -11.49 -8.13
CA LEU A 109 2.09 -11.79 -8.92
C LEU A 109 1.68 -10.60 -9.78
N ALA A 110 1.89 -9.37 -9.31
CA ALA A 110 1.62 -8.16 -10.07
C ALA A 110 2.60 -7.06 -9.70
N LYS A 111 2.98 -6.23 -10.67
CA LYS A 111 3.75 -5.01 -10.44
C LYS A 111 3.34 -3.95 -11.44
N GLN A 112 2.92 -2.79 -10.94
CA GLN A 112 2.49 -1.67 -11.77
C GLN A 112 2.97 -0.36 -11.16
N HIS A 113 3.07 0.68 -11.97
CA HIS A 113 3.33 2.03 -11.49
C HIS A 113 2.49 3.04 -12.26
N VAL A 114 2.21 4.18 -11.64
CA VAL A 114 1.55 5.31 -12.28
C VAL A 114 2.17 6.62 -11.81
N ALA A 115 2.24 7.61 -12.69
CA ALA A 115 2.71 8.94 -12.32
C ALA A 115 1.74 9.61 -11.33
N ARG A 116 2.26 10.28 -10.30
CA ARG A 116 1.49 11.09 -9.35
C ARG A 116 1.19 12.46 -9.96
N ARG A 117 0.23 12.50 -10.89
CA ARG A 117 -0.19 13.72 -11.59
C ARG A 117 -1.35 14.40 -10.86
N GLY A 118 -1.54 15.69 -11.14
CA GLY A 118 -2.70 16.45 -10.67
C GLY A 118 -2.54 17.03 -9.25
N PRO A 119 -3.66 17.39 -8.60
CA PRO A 119 -3.66 18.01 -7.27
C PRO A 119 -3.00 17.15 -6.19
N ARG A 120 -2.48 17.79 -5.14
CA ARG A 120 -1.76 17.14 -4.02
C ARG A 120 -2.67 16.37 -3.04
N ILE A 121 -3.85 15.92 -3.48
CA ILE A 121 -4.85 15.24 -2.64
C ILE A 121 -4.24 14.02 -1.95
N GLY A 122 -3.61 13.11 -2.72
CA GLY A 122 -2.95 11.94 -2.14
C GLY A 122 -1.84 12.30 -1.15
N SER A 123 -1.12 13.42 -1.36
CA SER A 123 -0.09 13.87 -0.42
C SER A 123 -0.67 14.35 0.90
N PHE A 124 -1.79 15.09 0.87
CA PHE A 124 -2.45 15.54 2.10
C PHE A 124 -3.13 14.39 2.83
N LEU A 125 -3.74 13.43 2.13
CA LEU A 125 -4.28 12.21 2.74
C LEU A 125 -3.19 11.38 3.43
N LEU A 126 -2.01 11.23 2.80
CA LEU A 126 -0.86 10.57 3.43
C LEU A 126 -0.38 11.33 4.66
N GLN A 127 -0.32 12.65 4.59
CA GLN A 127 0.06 13.48 5.72
C GLN A 127 -0.93 13.29 6.88
N THR A 128 -2.24 13.30 6.62
CA THR A 128 -3.26 13.02 7.63
C THR A 128 -3.07 11.63 8.24
N LEU A 129 -2.86 10.60 7.41
CA LEU A 129 -2.60 9.24 7.91
C LEU A 129 -1.32 9.17 8.77
N ASN A 130 -0.30 9.93 8.41
CA ASN A 130 0.94 10.00 9.17
C ASN A 130 0.72 10.58 10.59
N GLU A 131 -0.12 11.61 10.71
CA GLU A 131 -0.51 12.19 12.01
C GLU A 131 -1.35 11.22 12.86
N MET A 132 -2.12 10.32 12.23
CA MET A 132 -2.91 9.29 12.93
C MET A 132 -2.04 8.33 13.76
N GLN A 133 -0.73 8.26 13.53
CA GLN A 133 0.20 7.51 14.39
C GLN A 133 0.14 7.95 15.85
N MET A 134 -0.21 9.22 16.10
CA MET A 134 -0.37 9.78 17.45
C MET A 134 -1.70 9.38 18.10
N GLN A 135 -2.64 8.83 17.32
CA GLN A 135 -3.99 8.46 17.75
C GLN A 135 -4.38 7.08 17.19
N PRO A 136 -3.58 6.02 17.44
CA PRO A 136 -3.77 4.71 16.81
C PRO A 136 -5.11 4.03 17.18
N GLN A 137 -5.75 4.46 18.27
CA GLN A 137 -7.09 4.00 18.68
C GLN A 137 -8.22 4.50 17.77
N GLU A 138 -8.02 5.57 17.00
CA GLU A 138 -9.03 6.16 16.11
C GLU A 138 -9.15 5.40 14.78
N GLN A 139 -9.44 4.11 14.88
CA GLN A 139 -9.43 3.17 13.76
C GLN A 139 -10.44 3.51 12.66
N GLN A 140 -11.60 4.08 13.01
CA GLN A 140 -12.60 4.45 12.01
C GLN A 140 -12.10 5.58 11.09
N THR A 141 -11.49 6.62 11.68
CA THR A 141 -10.89 7.72 10.94
C THR A 141 -9.74 7.21 10.06
N ALA A 142 -8.84 6.39 10.62
CA ALA A 142 -7.74 5.80 9.86
C ALA A 142 -8.22 4.97 8.66
N LYS A 143 -9.25 4.13 8.85
CA LYS A 143 -9.87 3.34 7.75
C LYS A 143 -10.42 4.23 6.64
N LEU A 144 -11.12 5.31 6.98
CA LEU A 144 -11.67 6.23 5.98
C LEU A 144 -10.57 6.96 5.19
N ILE A 145 -9.47 7.33 5.86
CA ILE A 145 -8.31 7.93 5.20
C ILE A 145 -7.66 6.91 4.25
N VAL A 146 -7.44 5.66 4.69
CA VAL A 146 -6.90 4.60 3.84
C VAL A 146 -7.81 4.30 2.66
N ALA A 147 -9.12 4.17 2.86
CA ALA A 147 -10.08 3.99 1.77
C ALA A 147 -10.03 5.14 0.76
N SER A 148 -9.90 6.39 1.25
CA SER A 148 -9.74 7.58 0.39
C SER A 148 -8.43 7.55 -0.40
N LEU A 149 -7.33 7.09 0.22
CA LEU A 149 -6.04 6.89 -0.45
C LEU A 149 -6.15 5.85 -1.57
N LEU A 150 -6.79 4.70 -1.30
CA LEU A 150 -6.99 3.65 -2.29
C LEU A 150 -7.88 4.13 -3.45
N SER A 151 -8.93 4.89 -3.15
CA SER A 151 -9.77 5.52 -4.17
C SER A 151 -8.96 6.46 -5.06
N HIS A 152 -8.12 7.32 -4.46
CA HIS A 152 -7.25 8.21 -5.21
C HIS A 152 -6.23 7.45 -6.07
N CYS A 153 -5.68 6.34 -5.56
CA CYS A 153 -4.78 5.47 -6.33
C CYS A 153 -5.48 4.88 -7.56
N ARG A 154 -6.74 4.47 -7.41
CA ARG A 154 -7.56 3.94 -8.51
C ARG A 154 -7.85 4.99 -9.57
N ASP A 155 -8.18 6.22 -9.17
CA ASP A 155 -8.41 7.32 -10.10
C ASP A 155 -7.15 7.63 -10.94
N LEU A 156 -5.98 7.64 -10.30
CA LEU A 156 -4.72 7.84 -10.99
C LEU A 156 -4.42 6.72 -11.99
N LEU A 157 -4.69 5.46 -11.63
CA LEU A 157 -4.55 4.32 -12.54
C LEU A 157 -5.53 4.38 -13.72
N GLY A 158 -6.79 4.76 -13.48
CA GLY A 158 -7.82 4.91 -14.52
C GLY A 158 -7.58 6.11 -15.44
N SER A 159 -6.82 7.12 -15.00
CA SER A 159 -6.52 8.32 -15.78
C SER A 159 -5.48 8.11 -16.90
N GLN A 160 -5.04 6.87 -17.17
CA GLN A 160 -4.18 6.51 -18.31
C GLN A 160 -4.89 6.59 -19.69
N ILE A 161 -5.82 7.52 -19.88
CA ILE A 161 -6.34 7.84 -21.21
C ILE A 161 -5.24 8.56 -22.00
N GLN A 162 -4.66 7.83 -22.96
CA GLN A 162 -3.93 8.30 -24.15
C GLN A 162 -3.38 9.73 -24.09
N THR A 163 -2.27 9.95 -23.39
CA THR A 163 -1.33 10.95 -23.92
C THR A 163 -0.63 10.31 -25.11
N ALA A 164 -1.10 10.66 -26.32
CA ALA A 164 -0.30 10.54 -27.54
C ALA A 164 1.14 10.95 -27.21
N SER A 165 2.12 10.17 -27.68
CA SER A 165 3.53 10.47 -27.41
C SER A 165 3.80 11.92 -27.80
N ARG A 166 4.70 12.62 -27.10
CA ARG A 166 5.07 14.01 -27.43
C ARG A 166 5.37 14.22 -28.93
N SER A 167 5.82 13.18 -29.63
CA SER A 167 6.00 13.17 -31.08
C SER A 167 4.69 13.29 -31.88
N GLN A 168 3.58 12.68 -31.46
CA GLN A 168 2.29 12.83 -32.15
C GLN A 168 1.63 14.20 -31.91
N ALA A 169 1.91 14.85 -30.77
CA ALA A 169 1.38 16.20 -30.49
C ALA A 169 2.19 17.32 -31.16
N LEU A 170 3.42 17.05 -31.61
CA LEU A 170 4.30 18.01 -32.28
C LEU A 170 4.31 17.87 -33.80
N PHE A 171 3.88 16.72 -34.34
CA PHE A 171 3.91 16.41 -35.77
C PHE A 171 2.57 15.88 -36.32
N GLY A 172 1.48 16.05 -35.57
CA GLY A 172 0.11 15.71 -35.98
C GLY A 172 -0.69 16.92 -36.44
#